data_AF-A0A349YG90-F1
#
_entry.id   AF-A0A349YG90-F1
#
_cell.length_a   1.000
_cell.length_b   1.000
_cell.length_c   1.000
_cell.angle_alpha   90.00
_cell.angle_beta   90.00
_cell.angle_gamma   90.00
#
_symmetry.space_group_name_H-M   'P 1'
#
loop_
_entity.id
_entity.type
_entity.pdbx_description
1 polymer ?
#
loop_
_entity_poly.entity_id
_entity_poly.type
_entity_poly.pdbx_seq_one_letter_code
_entity_poly.pdbx_strand_id
1 'polypeptide(L)'
;MDKLQNKQELLAKLTALTSVPDDNNIFLKEKVKKALLKSPELLYALHNLDLENTELFNADGTINYDGDWTMYYGEEGNIHPHFYLPNTQEKVRHHLCFKTEFTDIPKYNQIMCYMNVTFLVMVDVRDVIDPLTGITRHDLIGSIIRERFNWSNIFGAHCNIVSDKESFTDSNYIIRTITLEQETTNNITGIRNGKRQVINKQPWTS
;
A
#
# COMPACT_ATOMS: atom_id res chain seq x y z
N MET A 1 26.70 -17.03 -11.41
CA MET A 1 25.69 -16.07 -11.89
C MET A 1 25.68 -16.16 -13.40
N ASP A 2 24.54 -16.50 -13.99
CA ASP A 2 24.40 -16.47 -15.44
C ASP A 2 24.63 -15.05 -15.95
N LYS A 3 25.47 -14.93 -16.98
CA LYS A 3 25.84 -13.66 -17.58
C LYS A 3 24.72 -13.22 -18.53
N LEU A 4 24.03 -12.13 -18.20
CA LEU A 4 23.03 -11.53 -19.06
C LEU A 4 23.69 -11.08 -20.37
N GLN A 5 23.20 -11.55 -21.51
CA GLN A 5 23.81 -11.32 -22.82
C GLN A 5 23.17 -10.16 -23.59
N ASN A 6 21.89 -9.88 -23.34
CA ASN A 6 21.15 -8.86 -24.10
C ASN A 6 20.05 -8.18 -23.27
N LYS A 7 19.50 -7.08 -23.82
CA LYS A 7 18.43 -6.28 -23.18
C LYS A 7 17.17 -7.11 -22.90
N GLN A 8 16.82 -8.04 -23.79
CA GLN A 8 15.62 -8.85 -23.63
C GLN A 8 15.73 -9.79 -22.42
N GLU A 9 16.87 -10.44 -22.23
CA GLU A 9 17.16 -11.25 -21.05
C GLU A 9 17.12 -10.43 -19.76
N LEU A 10 17.67 -9.22 -19.77
CA LEU A 10 17.61 -8.32 -18.63
C LEU A 10 16.15 -7.95 -18.30
N LEU A 11 15.35 -7.53 -19.29
CA LEU A 11 13.96 -7.17 -19.09
C LEU A 11 13.12 -8.37 -18.63
N ALA A 12 13.33 -9.55 -19.20
CA ALA A 12 12.65 -10.78 -18.78
C ALA A 12 12.97 -11.11 -17.31
N LYS A 13 14.22 -10.95 -16.89
CA LYS A 13 14.64 -11.12 -15.50
C LYS A 13 13.96 -10.11 -14.56
N LEU A 14 13.88 -8.84 -14.96
CA LEU A 14 13.19 -7.80 -14.16
C LEU A 14 11.69 -8.08 -14.04
N THR A 15 11.03 -8.49 -15.13
CA THR A 15 9.62 -8.87 -15.12
C THR A 15 9.37 -10.12 -14.27
N ALA A 16 10.29 -11.08 -14.24
CA ALA A 16 10.16 -12.25 -13.37
C ALA A 16 10.13 -11.87 -11.87
N LEU A 17 10.75 -10.77 -11.47
CA LEU A 17 10.70 -10.29 -10.07
C LEU A 17 9.31 -9.82 -9.65
N THR A 18 8.41 -9.52 -10.60
CA THR A 18 7.05 -9.03 -10.29
C THR A 18 6.00 -10.15 -10.24
N SER A 19 6.24 -11.28 -10.92
CA SER A 19 5.26 -12.37 -11.04
C SER A 19 5.31 -13.37 -9.88
N VAL A 20 6.51 -13.64 -9.35
CA VAL A 20 6.70 -14.45 -8.15
C VAL A 20 7.80 -13.83 -7.29
N PRO A 21 7.48 -12.74 -6.56
CA PRO A 21 8.49 -12.10 -5.73
C PRO A 21 8.85 -12.99 -4.53
N ASP A 22 10.10 -13.45 -4.48
CA ASP A 22 10.73 -13.88 -3.21
C ASP A 22 10.85 -12.70 -2.23
N ASP A 23 10.81 -11.47 -2.74
CA ASP A 23 10.83 -10.26 -1.93
C ASP A 23 9.46 -10.01 -1.26
N ASN A 24 9.46 -10.14 0.07
CA ASN A 24 8.25 -9.94 0.86
C ASN A 24 7.68 -8.53 0.74
N ASN A 25 8.49 -7.49 0.54
CA ASN A 25 8.00 -6.13 0.36
C ASN A 25 7.16 -6.02 -0.92
N ILE A 26 7.65 -6.54 -2.05
CA ILE A 26 6.91 -6.48 -3.32
C ILE A 26 5.58 -7.24 -3.18
N PHE A 27 5.63 -8.44 -2.61
CA PHE A 27 4.44 -9.26 -2.37
C PHE A 27 3.38 -8.55 -1.51
N LEU A 28 3.80 -7.96 -0.39
CA LEU A 28 2.89 -7.30 0.54
C LEU A 28 2.35 -6.00 -0.01
N LYS A 29 3.18 -5.20 -0.68
CA LYS A 29 2.72 -3.96 -1.33
C LYS A 29 1.64 -4.26 -2.37
N GLU A 30 1.75 -5.36 -3.11
CA GLU A 30 0.71 -5.78 -4.05
C GLU A 30 -0.60 -6.18 -3.33
N LYS A 31 -0.52 -6.84 -2.16
CA LYS A 31 -1.70 -7.11 -1.33
C LYS A 31 -2.36 -5.82 -0.82
N VAL A 32 -1.56 -4.87 -0.32
CA VAL A 32 -2.06 -3.56 0.13
C VAL A 32 -2.73 -2.83 -1.04
N LYS A 33 -2.05 -2.72 -2.19
CA LYS A 33 -2.59 -2.12 -3.42
C LYS A 33 -3.96 -2.70 -3.76
N LYS A 34 -4.08 -4.03 -3.85
CA LYS A 34 -5.36 -4.68 -4.18
C LYS A 34 -6.44 -4.39 -3.15
N ALA A 35 -6.11 -4.37 -1.87
CA ALA A 35 -7.07 -4.07 -0.81
C ALA A 35 -7.57 -2.61 -0.88
N LEU A 36 -6.67 -1.66 -1.13
CA LEU A 36 -6.99 -0.24 -1.29
C LEU A 36 -7.84 0.01 -2.54
N LEU A 37 -7.44 -0.54 -3.70
CA LEU A 37 -8.17 -0.31 -4.95
C LEU A 37 -9.58 -0.93 -4.91
N LYS A 38 -9.81 -2.01 -4.16
CA LYS A 38 -11.15 -2.60 -3.96
C LYS A 38 -12.04 -1.83 -2.95
N SER A 39 -11.80 -0.54 -2.76
CA SER A 39 -12.48 0.29 -1.75
C SER A 39 -13.06 1.52 -2.42
N PRO A 40 -14.26 1.45 -3.01
CA PRO A 40 -14.87 2.61 -3.67
C PRO A 40 -15.02 3.81 -2.71
N GLU A 41 -15.31 3.55 -1.43
CA GLU A 41 -15.36 4.57 -0.40
C GLU A 41 -14.02 5.29 -0.17
N LEU A 42 -12.89 4.56 -0.26
CA LEU A 42 -11.57 5.17 -0.22
C LEU A 42 -11.28 5.98 -1.48
N LEU A 43 -11.57 5.42 -2.67
CA LEU A 43 -11.33 6.09 -3.95
C LEU A 43 -12.10 7.42 -4.03
N TYR A 44 -13.35 7.41 -3.55
CA TYR A 44 -14.15 8.63 -3.39
C TYR A 44 -13.51 9.62 -2.42
N ALA A 45 -13.11 9.17 -1.23
CA ALA A 45 -12.54 10.05 -0.20
C ALA A 45 -11.21 10.71 -0.61
N LEU A 46 -10.51 10.16 -1.61
CA LEU A 46 -9.29 10.75 -2.18
C LEU A 46 -9.56 11.96 -3.11
N HIS A 47 -10.83 12.17 -3.47
CA HIS A 47 -11.34 13.34 -4.19
C HIS A 47 -10.58 13.64 -5.49
N ASN A 48 -10.49 12.64 -6.37
CA ASN A 48 -9.94 12.82 -7.71
C ASN A 48 -11.05 13.06 -8.73
N LEU A 49 -11.43 14.33 -8.91
CA LEU A 49 -12.50 14.74 -9.81
C LEU A 49 -12.28 14.35 -11.28
N ASP A 50 -11.02 14.15 -11.69
CA ASP A 50 -10.68 13.71 -13.05
C ASP A 50 -11.07 12.24 -13.29
N LEU A 51 -11.14 11.43 -12.23
CA LEU A 51 -11.43 9.98 -12.28
C LEU A 51 -12.81 9.63 -11.72
N GLU A 52 -13.45 10.53 -10.99
CA GLU A 52 -14.70 10.26 -10.29
C GLU A 52 -15.84 9.88 -11.26
N ASN A 53 -16.07 10.69 -12.29
CA ASN A 53 -17.16 10.51 -13.24
C ASN A 53 -16.80 9.62 -14.46
N THR A 54 -15.55 9.16 -14.54
CA THR A 54 -15.04 8.32 -15.64
C THR A 54 -14.78 6.90 -15.15
N GLU A 55 -14.14 6.74 -14.00
CA GLU A 55 -13.68 5.45 -13.49
C GLU A 55 -14.44 4.97 -12.24
N LEU A 56 -14.93 5.88 -11.37
CA LEU A 56 -15.55 5.49 -10.10
C LEU A 56 -17.07 5.34 -10.19
N PHE A 57 -17.75 6.28 -10.87
CA PHE A 57 -19.19 6.26 -11.05
C PHE A 57 -19.58 6.15 -12.52
N ASN A 58 -20.69 5.46 -12.76
CA ASN A 58 -21.41 5.48 -14.03
C ASN A 58 -22.20 6.79 -14.15
N ALA A 59 -22.64 7.11 -15.37
CA ALA A 59 -23.44 8.31 -15.64
C ALA A 59 -24.78 8.36 -14.87
N ASP A 60 -25.28 7.22 -14.39
CA ASP A 60 -26.50 7.12 -13.57
C ASP A 60 -26.25 7.24 -12.06
N GLY A 61 -25.00 7.44 -11.64
CA GLY A 61 -24.58 7.58 -10.24
C GLY A 61 -24.32 6.26 -9.51
N THR A 62 -24.42 5.11 -10.19
CA THR A 62 -24.01 3.81 -9.62
C THR A 62 -22.49 3.64 -9.65
N ILE A 63 -21.94 2.79 -8.78
CA ILE A 63 -20.50 2.48 -8.77
C ILE A 63 -20.12 1.75 -10.06
N ASN A 64 -19.10 2.25 -10.75
CA ASN A 64 -18.54 1.62 -11.95
C ASN A 64 -17.50 0.55 -11.55
N TYR A 65 -17.96 -0.69 -11.32
CA TYR A 65 -17.07 -1.83 -11.02
C TYR A 65 -16.26 -2.32 -12.24
N ASP A 66 -16.61 -1.87 -13.45
CA ASP A 66 -15.87 -2.16 -14.69
C ASP A 66 -14.85 -1.05 -15.02
N GLY A 67 -14.79 0.01 -14.22
CA GLY A 67 -13.86 1.12 -14.37
C GLY A 67 -12.41 0.75 -14.07
N ASP A 68 -11.46 1.47 -14.66
CA ASP A 68 -10.04 1.23 -14.44
C ASP A 68 -9.55 1.91 -13.16
N TRP A 69 -9.87 1.30 -12.01
CA TRP A 69 -9.41 1.79 -10.71
C TRP A 69 -7.89 1.76 -10.56
N THR A 70 -7.15 1.11 -11.47
CA THR A 70 -5.69 1.17 -11.44
C THR A 70 -5.14 2.58 -11.74
N MET A 71 -5.95 3.46 -12.35
CA MET A 71 -5.63 4.87 -12.57
C MET A 71 -5.45 5.66 -11.27
N TYR A 72 -6.03 5.20 -10.15
CA TYR A 72 -5.80 5.80 -8.84
C TYR A 72 -4.42 5.47 -8.26
N TYR A 73 -3.64 4.58 -8.90
CA TYR A 73 -2.35 4.09 -8.38
C TYR A 73 -1.18 4.50 -9.28
N GLY A 74 -0.09 4.96 -8.66
CA GLY A 74 1.14 5.36 -9.37
C GLY A 74 1.32 6.87 -9.44
N GLU A 75 2.29 7.34 -10.22
CA GLU A 75 2.78 8.73 -10.18
C GLU A 75 1.67 9.78 -10.38
N GLU A 76 0.75 9.54 -11.31
CA GLU A 76 -0.37 10.44 -11.61
C GLU A 76 -1.61 10.21 -10.72
N GLY A 77 -1.60 9.13 -9.95
CA GLY A 77 -2.70 8.69 -9.11
C GLY A 77 -2.66 9.27 -7.69
N ASN A 78 -3.64 8.87 -6.89
CA ASN A 78 -3.74 9.26 -5.48
C ASN A 78 -2.96 8.30 -4.57
N ILE A 79 -2.79 7.04 -4.95
CA ILE A 79 -2.23 5.97 -4.11
C ILE A 79 -0.81 5.63 -4.56
N HIS A 80 0.12 5.62 -3.61
CA HIS A 80 1.56 5.48 -3.88
C HIS A 80 2.22 4.41 -3.00
N PRO A 81 3.01 3.48 -3.58
CA PRO A 81 3.67 2.39 -2.84
C PRO A 81 4.97 2.82 -2.14
N HIS A 82 5.16 4.12 -1.95
CA HIS A 82 6.30 4.71 -1.27
C HIS A 82 5.88 6.05 -0.68
N PHE A 83 6.62 6.49 0.33
CA PHE A 83 6.46 7.83 0.88
C PHE A 83 7.12 8.82 -0.06
N TYR A 84 6.40 9.87 -0.40
CA TYR A 84 6.93 11.05 -1.05
C TYR A 84 6.11 12.24 -0.57
N LEU A 85 6.64 13.44 -0.75
CA LEU A 85 5.87 14.66 -0.56
C LEU A 85 5.55 15.22 -1.95
N PRO A 86 4.27 15.36 -2.33
CA PRO A 86 3.93 16.00 -3.58
C PRO A 86 4.42 17.45 -3.56
N ASN A 87 4.99 17.88 -4.70
CA ASN A 87 5.21 19.30 -4.94
C ASN A 87 3.86 20.03 -4.99
N THR A 88 3.87 21.35 -4.90
CA THR A 88 2.66 22.18 -5.02
C THR A 88 1.86 21.77 -6.27
N GLN A 89 0.61 21.33 -6.05
CA GLN A 89 -0.28 20.87 -7.10
C GLN A 89 -1.26 21.98 -7.52
N GLU A 90 -1.51 22.12 -8.81
CA GLU A 90 -2.54 23.04 -9.31
C GLU A 90 -3.94 22.57 -8.85
N LYS A 91 -4.23 21.29 -9.04
CA LYS A 91 -5.49 20.65 -8.64
C LYS A 91 -5.43 20.21 -7.18
N VAL A 92 -6.56 20.37 -6.48
CA VAL A 92 -6.76 19.81 -5.16
C VAL A 92 -6.79 18.29 -5.29
N ARG A 93 -5.86 17.59 -4.63
CA ARG A 93 -5.78 16.13 -4.64
C ARG A 93 -5.31 15.63 -3.28
N HIS A 94 -5.89 14.54 -2.81
CA HIS A 94 -5.42 13.84 -1.62
C HIS A 94 -4.63 12.61 -2.01
N HIS A 95 -3.61 12.31 -1.21
CA HIS A 95 -2.70 11.22 -1.51
C HIS A 95 -2.67 10.24 -0.35
N LEU A 96 -2.59 8.96 -0.69
CA LEU A 96 -2.36 7.88 0.24
C LEU A 96 -1.07 7.17 -0.14
N CYS A 97 -0.03 7.41 0.64
CA CYS A 97 1.20 6.67 0.52
C CYS A 97 1.19 5.46 1.46
N PHE A 98 1.88 4.40 1.09
CA PHE A 98 2.14 3.29 2.01
C PHE A 98 3.53 2.71 1.83
N LYS A 99 4.08 2.18 2.92
CA LYS A 99 5.31 1.40 2.93
C LYS A 99 5.15 0.14 3.77
N THR A 100 5.98 -0.84 3.46
CA THR A 100 6.11 -2.09 4.22
C THR A 100 7.52 -2.15 4.76
N GLU A 101 7.65 -2.50 6.04
CA GLU A 101 8.93 -2.60 6.74
C GLU A 101 8.94 -3.88 7.57
N PHE A 102 10.14 -4.42 7.80
CA PHE A 102 10.34 -5.57 8.66
C PHE A 102 11.32 -5.17 9.75
N THR A 103 10.95 -5.41 11.01
CA THR A 103 11.79 -5.14 12.16
C THR A 103 12.00 -6.43 12.95
N ASP A 104 13.21 -6.61 13.48
CA ASP A 104 13.55 -7.80 14.24
C ASP A 104 12.72 -7.86 15.54
N ILE A 105 12.31 -9.07 15.94
CA ILE A 105 11.65 -9.30 17.24
C ILE A 105 12.67 -9.12 18.38
N PRO A 106 12.21 -8.78 19.60
CA PRO A 106 13.05 -8.79 20.80
C PRO A 106 13.79 -10.13 21.02
N LYS A 107 14.98 -10.01 21.63
CA LYS A 107 16.02 -11.05 21.84
C LYS A 107 15.51 -12.50 21.90
N TYR A 108 16.25 -13.41 21.23
CA TYR A 108 16.16 -14.88 21.24
C TYR A 108 15.27 -15.57 20.19
N ASN A 109 14.49 -14.84 19.37
CA ASN A 109 13.74 -15.44 18.27
C ASN A 109 14.41 -15.17 16.90
N GLN A 110 14.89 -16.22 16.22
CA GLN A 110 15.49 -16.12 14.88
C GLN A 110 14.49 -16.40 13.74
N ILE A 111 13.26 -16.83 14.07
CA ILE A 111 12.29 -17.35 13.09
C ILE A 111 11.26 -16.29 12.72
N MET A 112 10.90 -15.43 13.68
CA MET A 112 9.83 -14.44 13.51
C MET A 112 10.40 -13.02 13.46
N CYS A 113 9.73 -12.12 12.75
CA CYS A 113 9.97 -10.68 12.72
C CYS A 113 8.62 -9.94 12.83
N TYR A 114 8.65 -8.65 13.17
CA TYR A 114 7.49 -7.78 12.99
C TYR A 114 7.46 -7.28 11.55
N MET A 115 6.30 -7.35 10.94
CA MET A 115 6.01 -6.70 9.67
C MET A 115 5.11 -5.51 9.94
N ASN A 116 5.57 -4.32 9.55
CA ASN A 116 4.83 -3.09 9.67
C ASN A 116 4.32 -2.65 8.30
N VAL A 117 3.05 -2.23 8.25
CA VAL A 117 2.48 -1.50 7.12
C VAL A 117 2.17 -0.11 7.61
N THR A 118 2.86 0.89 7.06
CA THR A 118 2.62 2.29 7.43
C THR A 118 1.94 3.00 6.29
N PHE A 119 0.77 3.56 6.57
CA PHE A 119 0.02 4.47 5.71
C PHE A 119 0.33 5.90 6.08
N LEU A 120 0.49 6.75 5.07
CA LEU A 120 0.66 8.18 5.17
C LEU A 120 -0.44 8.82 4.35
N VAL A 121 -1.47 9.29 5.03
CA VAL A 121 -2.59 10.04 4.46
C VAL A 121 -2.17 11.50 4.35
N MET A 122 -2.29 12.08 3.17
CA MET A 122 -1.96 13.49 2.91
C MET A 122 -3.19 14.17 2.29
N VAL A 123 -3.77 15.11 3.04
CA VAL A 123 -4.94 15.88 2.61
C VAL A 123 -4.53 17.31 2.32
N ASP A 124 -4.96 17.81 1.15
CA ASP A 124 -4.68 19.17 0.71
C ASP A 124 -5.46 20.15 1.59
N VAL A 125 -4.78 21.17 2.12
CA VAL A 125 -5.37 22.17 3.03
C VAL A 125 -6.53 22.96 2.41
N ARG A 126 -6.68 22.95 1.08
CA ARG A 126 -7.80 23.61 0.39
C ARG A 126 -9.12 22.85 0.50
N ASP A 127 -9.09 21.58 0.91
CA ASP A 127 -10.27 20.71 0.97
C ASP A 127 -10.19 19.75 2.18
N VAL A 128 -10.02 20.33 3.37
CA VAL A 128 -9.79 19.57 4.60
C VAL A 128 -11.05 18.89 5.12
N ILE A 129 -12.21 19.53 4.99
CA ILE A 129 -13.46 19.04 5.56
C ILE A 129 -14.29 18.43 4.44
N ASP A 130 -14.66 17.17 4.60
CA ASP A 130 -15.57 16.51 3.68
C ASP A 130 -16.97 17.15 3.77
N PRO A 131 -17.54 17.66 2.67
CA PRO A 131 -18.78 18.42 2.71
C PRO A 131 -20.01 17.56 3.06
N LEU A 132 -19.95 16.25 2.82
CA LEU A 132 -21.06 15.32 3.10
C LEU A 132 -21.12 14.95 4.59
N THR A 133 -19.97 14.61 5.17
CA THR A 133 -19.88 14.09 6.54
C THR A 133 -19.54 15.15 7.58
N GLY A 134 -18.96 16.29 7.18
CA GLY A 134 -18.45 17.32 8.08
C GLY A 134 -17.18 16.91 8.85
N ILE A 135 -16.62 15.74 8.56
CA ILE A 135 -15.40 15.21 9.19
C ILE A 135 -14.19 15.68 8.38
N THR A 136 -13.05 15.86 9.03
CA THR A 136 -11.79 16.10 8.32
C THR A 136 -11.44 14.88 7.45
N ARG A 137 -11.04 15.11 6.20
CA ARG A 137 -10.79 14.02 5.25
C ARG A 137 -9.66 13.09 5.68
N HIS A 138 -8.66 13.60 6.41
CA HIS A 138 -7.59 12.75 6.91
C HIS A 138 -8.12 11.76 7.97
N ASP A 139 -9.12 12.17 8.76
CA ASP A 139 -9.81 11.29 9.70
C ASP A 139 -10.79 10.34 9.03
N LEU A 140 -11.48 10.79 7.99
CA LEU A 140 -12.36 9.96 7.18
C LEU A 140 -11.56 8.85 6.48
N ILE A 141 -10.49 9.20 5.77
CA ILE A 141 -9.59 8.25 5.11
C ILE A 141 -8.94 7.32 6.14
N GLY A 142 -8.48 7.87 7.28
CA GLY A 142 -7.92 7.08 8.36
C GLY A 142 -8.90 6.05 8.93
N SER A 143 -10.17 6.43 9.08
CA SER A 143 -11.24 5.53 9.51
C SER A 143 -11.49 4.40 8.50
N ILE A 144 -11.52 4.71 7.21
CA ILE A 144 -11.68 3.71 6.13
C ILE A 144 -10.51 2.71 6.13
N ILE A 145 -9.27 3.21 6.26
CA ILE A 145 -8.08 2.35 6.36
C ILE A 145 -8.18 1.45 7.59
N ARG A 146 -8.57 2.00 8.74
CA ARG A 146 -8.74 1.24 9.98
C ARG A 146 -9.79 0.15 9.81
N GLU A 147 -10.96 0.44 9.27
CA GLU A 147 -12.01 -0.56 9.04
C GLU A 147 -11.53 -1.69 8.14
N ARG A 148 -10.78 -1.36 7.09
CA ARG A 148 -10.34 -2.33 6.08
C ARG A 148 -9.17 -3.21 6.53
N PHE A 149 -8.20 -2.64 7.24
CA PHE A 149 -6.96 -3.34 7.57
C PHE A 149 -6.88 -3.80 9.02
N ASN A 150 -7.46 -3.08 9.99
CA ASN A 150 -7.34 -3.45 11.40
C ASN A 150 -8.08 -4.76 11.68
N TRP A 151 -7.42 -5.68 12.38
CA TRP A 151 -7.88 -7.05 12.62
C TRP A 151 -8.11 -7.91 11.37
N SER A 152 -7.79 -7.40 10.17
CA SER A 152 -7.93 -8.13 8.92
C SER A 152 -6.88 -9.23 8.79
N ASN A 153 -7.20 -10.26 8.00
CA ASN A 153 -6.29 -11.35 7.66
C ASN A 153 -5.68 -11.19 6.24
N ILE A 154 -5.63 -9.96 5.71
CA ILE A 154 -5.16 -9.67 4.34
C ILE A 154 -3.74 -10.23 4.12
N PHE A 155 -2.92 -10.21 5.15
CA PHE A 155 -1.52 -10.60 5.09
C PHE A 155 -1.27 -12.07 5.43
N GLY A 156 -2.28 -12.81 5.92
CA GLY A 156 -2.16 -14.20 6.36
C GLY A 156 -2.07 -14.37 7.88
N ALA A 157 -1.96 -13.25 8.62
CA ALA A 157 -2.19 -13.17 10.06
C ALA A 157 -2.96 -11.88 10.38
N HIS A 158 -3.46 -11.77 11.62
CA HIS A 158 -4.10 -10.55 12.10
C HIS A 158 -3.08 -9.42 12.23
N CYS A 159 -3.41 -8.27 11.67
CA CYS A 159 -2.65 -7.04 11.82
C CYS A 159 -3.42 -6.06 12.72
N ASN A 160 -2.69 -5.38 13.60
CA ASN A 160 -3.27 -4.45 14.57
C ASN A 160 -2.62 -3.09 14.43
N ILE A 161 -3.37 -2.02 14.66
CA ILE A 161 -2.82 -0.66 14.70
C ILE A 161 -1.94 -0.50 15.95
N VAL A 162 -0.69 -0.11 15.76
CA VAL A 162 0.29 0.16 16.82
C VAL A 162 0.63 1.64 16.96
N SER A 163 0.37 2.44 15.92
CA SER A 163 0.52 3.89 15.96
C SER A 163 -0.49 4.56 15.04
N ASP A 164 -1.04 5.68 15.50
CA ASP A 164 -1.97 6.51 14.75
C ASP A 164 -1.75 7.96 15.19
N LYS A 165 -1.19 8.79 14.30
CA LYS A 165 -0.71 10.13 14.64
C LYS A 165 -1.01 11.12 13.53
N GLU A 166 -1.58 12.25 13.89
CA GLU A 166 -1.67 13.43 13.03
C GLU A 166 -0.36 14.24 13.10
N SER A 167 0.00 14.86 11.98
CA SER A 167 1.07 15.83 11.85
C SER A 167 0.73 16.83 10.74
N PHE A 168 1.52 17.88 10.63
CA PHE A 168 1.49 18.79 9.49
C PHE A 168 2.86 18.82 8.81
N THR A 169 2.89 19.28 7.56
CA THR A 169 4.11 19.60 6.83
C THR A 169 4.02 20.99 6.23
N ASP A 170 5.16 21.57 5.87
CA ASP A 170 5.22 22.87 5.20
C ASP A 170 4.61 22.85 3.77
N SER A 171 4.25 21.67 3.26
CA SER A 171 3.87 21.42 1.86
C SER A 171 2.38 21.68 1.54
N ASN A 172 1.64 22.43 2.35
CA ASN A 172 0.18 22.61 2.22
C ASN A 172 -0.63 21.29 2.34
N TYR A 173 -0.09 20.32 3.08
CA TYR A 173 -0.78 19.06 3.38
C TYR A 173 -0.90 18.84 4.89
N ILE A 174 -2.08 18.39 5.31
CA ILE A 174 -2.31 17.80 6.62
C ILE A 174 -2.03 16.30 6.50
N ILE A 175 -1.27 15.77 7.45
CA ILE A 175 -0.77 14.41 7.41
C ILE A 175 -1.35 13.60 8.55
N ARG A 176 -1.77 12.37 8.25
CA ARG A 176 -2.03 11.34 9.26
C ARG A 176 -1.26 10.07 8.95
N THR A 177 -0.48 9.60 9.92
CA THR A 177 0.34 8.38 9.79
C THR A 177 -0.28 7.27 10.63
N ILE A 178 -0.64 6.17 9.98
CA ILE A 178 -1.21 4.97 10.62
C ILE A 178 -0.27 3.80 10.38
N THR A 179 0.26 3.21 11.45
CA THR A 179 1.12 2.02 11.39
C THR A 179 0.36 0.82 11.94
N LEU A 180 0.23 -0.21 11.11
CA LEU A 180 -0.20 -1.54 11.53
C LEU A 180 1.02 -2.44 11.68
N GLU A 181 0.90 -3.41 12.58
CA GLU A 181 1.92 -4.41 12.86
C GLU A 181 1.29 -5.81 12.87
N GLN A 182 2.06 -6.79 12.41
CA GLN A 182 1.79 -8.20 12.62
C GLN A 182 3.10 -8.96 12.83
N GLU A 183 3.02 -10.10 13.50
CA GLU A 183 4.12 -11.05 13.55
C GLU A 183 4.13 -11.93 12.30
N THR A 184 5.30 -12.10 11.68
CA THR A 184 5.49 -12.97 10.51
C THR A 184 6.84 -13.68 10.56
N THR A 185 7.09 -14.59 9.62
CA THR A 185 8.38 -15.28 9.51
C THR A 185 9.47 -14.36 8.96
N ASN A 186 10.66 -14.36 9.57
CA ASN A 186 11.79 -13.49 9.26
C ASN A 186 12.48 -13.83 7.93
N ASN A 187 11.84 -13.52 6.81
CA ASN A 187 12.38 -13.66 5.46
C ASN A 187 13.00 -15.05 5.14
N ILE A 188 12.61 -16.08 5.89
CA ILE A 188 12.95 -17.49 5.68
C ILE A 188 11.97 -18.14 4.70
N THR A 189 11.26 -17.36 3.90
CA THR A 189 10.34 -17.89 2.89
C THR A 189 10.96 -17.74 1.52
N GLY A 190 10.94 -18.79 0.71
CA GLY A 190 11.33 -18.73 -0.69
C GLY A 190 10.43 -19.59 -1.56
N ILE A 191 10.56 -19.45 -2.88
CA ILE A 191 9.77 -20.22 -3.83
C ILE A 191 10.40 -21.60 -4.06
N ARG A 192 9.63 -22.66 -3.83
CA ARG A 192 9.97 -24.04 -4.22
C ARG A 192 8.84 -24.63 -5.04
N ASN A 193 9.15 -25.16 -6.22
CA ASN A 193 8.16 -25.70 -7.17
C ASN A 193 6.99 -24.73 -7.47
N GLY A 194 7.29 -23.44 -7.61
CA GLY A 194 6.28 -22.40 -7.89
C GLY A 194 5.36 -22.06 -6.70
N LYS A 195 5.63 -22.56 -5.49
CA LYS A 195 4.88 -22.24 -4.27
C LYS A 195 5.80 -21.64 -3.21
N ARG A 196 5.30 -20.64 -2.49
CA ARG A 196 6.02 -20.03 -1.36
C ARG A 196 6.04 -20.98 -0.17
N GLN A 197 7.22 -21.30 0.34
CA GLN A 197 7.43 -22.21 1.47
C GLN A 197 8.46 -21.61 2.45
N VAL A 198 8.38 -22.00 3.72
CA VAL A 198 9.44 -21.71 4.69
C VAL A 198 10.64 -22.60 4.39
N ILE A 199 11.77 -21.99 4.06
CA ILE A 199 13.06 -22.62 3.83
C ILE A 199 13.89 -22.46 5.10
N ASN A 200 13.92 -23.51 5.93
CA ASN A 200 14.80 -23.56 7.09
C ASN A 200 16.15 -24.16 6.70
N LYS A 201 17.24 -23.41 6.93
CA LYS A 201 18.68 -23.78 6.82
C LYS A 201 18.94 -25.12 6.12
N GLN A 202 18.78 -25.17 4.79
CA GLN A 202 19.35 -26.27 4.04
C GLN A 202 20.87 -26.06 3.92
N PRO A 203 21.69 -27.12 4.10
CA PRO A 203 23.12 -27.01 3.84
C PRO A 203 23.33 -26.55 2.40
N TRP A 204 24.20 -25.57 2.21
CA TRP A 204 24.65 -25.17 0.89
C TRP A 204 25.44 -26.35 0.29
N THR A 205 24.84 -27.11 -0.61
CA THR A 205 25.61 -28.04 -1.44
C THR A 205 26.12 -27.25 -2.63
N SER A 206 27.41 -26.91 -2.56
CA SER A 206 28.21 -26.28 -3.61
C SER A 206 28.17 -27.04 -4.92
#